data_AF-H2LT32-F1
#
_entry.id   AF-H2LT32-F1
#
_cell.length_a   1.000
_cell.length_b   1.000
_cell.length_c   1.000
_cell.angle_alpha   90.00
_cell.angle_beta   90.00
_cell.angle_gamma   90.00
#
_symmetry.space_group_name_H-M   'P 1'
#
loop_
_entity.id
_entity.type
_entity.pdbx_description
1 polymer ?
#
loop_
_entity_poly.entity_id
_entity_poly.type
_entity_poly.pdbx_seq_one_letter_code
_entity_poly.pdbx_strand_id
1 'polypeptide(L)'
;MTPELFCQHRKRSKMASQQQQQQQAGGPMSQPGLQQPASIQQQQQQQLSQQQDFDPVHRFKMLIPQLKESLQNLMKIASMNLSYNTSIDNGIKSSDTSVQRFDKSLEEFYALCDQLELCLRLAYECLSQSIDSAKHSPNLVPTATKPDTVQTESMSYAQYLTMIKSQISCAKDIHNALLECSKKIAGKGPPQGMIAGR
;
A
#
# COMPACT_ATOMS: atom_id res chain seq x y z
N MET A 1 -3.28 4.55 -12.46
CA MET A 1 -2.74 3.18 -12.60
C MET A 1 -3.69 2.28 -11.81
N THR A 2 -4.41 1.36 -12.47
CA THR A 2 -5.52 0.62 -11.83
C THR A 2 -5.03 -0.51 -10.91
N PRO A 3 -5.75 -0.84 -9.82
CA PRO A 3 -5.38 -1.89 -8.86
C PRO A 3 -5.16 -3.28 -9.48
N GLU A 4 -5.86 -3.56 -10.59
CA GLU A 4 -5.73 -4.78 -11.39
C GLU A 4 -4.29 -5.00 -11.92
N LEU A 5 -3.60 -3.93 -12.34
CA LEU A 5 -2.23 -4.03 -12.83
C LEU A 5 -1.24 -4.46 -11.74
N PHE A 6 -1.49 -4.05 -10.49
CA PHE A 6 -0.63 -4.42 -9.36
C PHE A 6 -0.80 -5.90 -8.99
N CYS A 7 -2.04 -6.39 -8.96
CA CYS A 7 -2.34 -7.79 -8.68
C CYS A 7 -1.86 -8.71 -9.80
N GLN A 8 -1.97 -8.28 -11.06
CA GLN A 8 -1.51 -9.04 -12.22
C GLN A 8 0.02 -9.09 -12.33
N HIS A 9 0.74 -8.03 -11.95
CA HIS A 9 2.19 -8.07 -11.85
C HIS A 9 2.66 -9.05 -10.77
N ARG A 10 2.01 -9.06 -9.60
CA ARG A 10 2.33 -9.99 -8.50
C ARG A 10 2.11 -11.46 -8.89
N LYS A 11 1.09 -11.76 -9.69
CA LYS A 11 0.84 -13.11 -10.22
C LYS A 11 1.86 -13.53 -11.29
N ARG A 12 2.25 -12.66 -12.22
CA ARG A 12 3.27 -12.97 -13.25
C ARG A 12 4.64 -13.27 -12.63
N SER A 13 5.07 -12.49 -11.64
CA SER A 13 6.37 -12.72 -10.99
C SER A 13 6.43 -14.04 -10.21
N LYS A 14 5.34 -14.47 -9.56
CA LYS A 14 5.32 -15.77 -8.86
C LYS A 14 5.34 -16.97 -9.80
N MET A 15 4.77 -16.85 -11.00
CA MET A 15 4.74 -17.94 -11.98
C MET A 15 6.12 -18.16 -12.65
N ALA A 16 6.85 -17.08 -12.94
CA ALA A 16 8.19 -17.16 -13.51
C ALA A 16 9.20 -17.84 -12.57
N SER A 17 9.12 -17.59 -11.26
CA SER A 17 10.01 -18.23 -10.27
C SER A 17 9.72 -19.71 -10.05
N GLN A 18 8.49 -20.17 -10.29
CA GLN A 18 8.15 -21.59 -10.09
C GLN A 18 8.60 -22.48 -11.26
N GLN A 19 8.69 -21.93 -12.47
CA GLN A 19 9.12 -22.70 -13.64
C GLN A 19 10.63 -22.99 -13.64
N GLN A 20 11.44 -22.27 -12.86
CA GLN A 20 12.89 -22.46 -12.80
C GLN A 20 13.34 -23.48 -11.74
N GLN A 21 12.46 -23.92 -10.82
CA GLN A 21 12.84 -24.82 -9.73
C GLN A 21 12.59 -26.31 -10.04
N GLN A 22 12.02 -26.65 -11.19
CA GLN A 22 11.65 -28.05 -11.51
C GLN A 22 12.67 -28.80 -12.39
N GLN A 23 13.88 -28.26 -12.60
CA GLN A 23 14.86 -28.86 -13.53
C GLN A 23 16.19 -29.33 -12.91
N GLN A 24 16.27 -29.53 -11.59
CA GLN A 24 17.41 -30.19 -10.94
C GLN A 24 16.94 -31.31 -10.00
N ALA A 25 16.62 -32.46 -10.59
CA ALA A 25 16.60 -33.72 -9.85
C ALA A 25 17.03 -34.84 -10.82
N GLY A 26 18.33 -35.16 -10.84
CA GLY A 26 18.83 -36.29 -11.63
C GLY A 26 20.35 -36.47 -11.57
N GLY A 27 20.80 -37.42 -10.73
CA GLY A 27 22.06 -38.16 -10.93
C GLY A 27 23.09 -38.08 -9.79
N PRO A 28 23.49 -39.22 -9.20
CA PRO A 28 24.74 -39.33 -8.44
C PRO A 28 25.83 -39.99 -9.30
N MET A 29 26.97 -39.32 -9.50
CA MET A 29 28.22 -40.01 -9.87
C MET A 29 29.45 -39.21 -9.43
N SER A 30 30.45 -39.96 -8.96
CA SER A 30 31.66 -39.58 -8.24
C SER A 30 32.80 -39.08 -9.14
N GLN A 31 33.54 -38.03 -8.74
CA GLN A 31 35.03 -37.98 -8.63
C GLN A 31 35.56 -36.54 -8.36
N PRO A 32 36.77 -36.38 -7.77
CA PRO A 32 37.32 -35.09 -7.35
C PRO A 32 38.27 -34.46 -8.38
N GLY A 33 38.19 -33.13 -8.58
CA GLY A 33 39.18 -32.40 -9.40
C GLY A 33 38.84 -30.93 -9.68
N LEU A 34 39.53 -30.03 -8.97
CA LEU A 34 40.02 -28.68 -9.31
C LEU A 34 39.15 -27.65 -10.07
N GLN A 35 39.16 -26.44 -9.47
CA GLN A 35 39.09 -25.07 -10.02
C GLN A 35 37.73 -24.38 -10.25
N GLN A 36 37.57 -23.29 -9.48
CA GLN A 36 36.61 -22.18 -9.57
C GLN A 36 36.74 -21.40 -10.90
N PRO A 37 35.66 -20.77 -11.39
CA PRO A 37 35.30 -19.41 -10.96
C PRO A 37 33.80 -19.24 -10.69
N ALA A 38 33.46 -18.98 -9.43
CA ALA A 38 32.13 -18.56 -9.00
C ALA A 38 32.19 -17.10 -8.53
N SER A 39 31.88 -16.12 -9.40
CA SER A 39 31.79 -14.72 -8.96
C SER A 39 30.95 -13.76 -9.83
N ILE A 40 30.19 -14.22 -10.85
CA ILE A 40 29.36 -13.29 -11.66
C ILE A 40 27.85 -13.31 -11.33
N GLN A 41 27.35 -14.26 -10.54
CA GLN A 41 25.88 -14.40 -10.37
C GLN A 41 25.27 -13.69 -9.16
N GLN A 42 26.02 -12.88 -8.42
CA GLN A 42 25.50 -12.29 -7.16
C GLN A 42 25.05 -10.83 -7.26
N GLN A 43 25.27 -10.13 -8.38
CA GLN A 43 25.00 -8.69 -8.45
C GLN A 43 23.64 -8.30 -9.04
N GLN A 44 22.84 -9.24 -9.56
CA GLN A 44 21.54 -8.92 -10.17
C GLN A 44 20.32 -9.26 -9.31
N GLN A 45 20.51 -9.76 -8.08
CA GLN A 45 19.40 -10.10 -7.18
C GLN A 45 19.03 -8.98 -6.19
N GLN A 46 19.77 -7.86 -6.17
CA GLN A 46 19.55 -6.80 -5.17
C GLN A 46 18.56 -5.70 -5.60
N GLN A 47 18.12 -5.65 -6.87
CA GLN A 47 17.18 -4.62 -7.31
C GLN A 47 15.69 -5.01 -7.26
N LEU A 48 15.35 -6.29 -7.02
CA LEU A 48 13.94 -6.71 -6.93
C LEU A 48 13.39 -6.73 -5.49
N SER A 49 14.24 -6.48 -4.49
CA SER A 49 13.85 -6.49 -3.06
C SER A 49 13.50 -5.10 -2.50
N GLN A 50 13.55 -4.05 -3.32
CA GLN A 50 13.24 -2.67 -2.90
C GLN A 50 11.76 -2.28 -3.05
N GLN A 51 10.88 -3.18 -3.51
CA GLN A 51 9.48 -3.11 -3.09
C GLN A 51 9.39 -3.74 -1.69
N GLN A 52 9.97 -3.07 -0.69
CA GLN A 52 9.55 -3.29 0.68
C GLN A 52 8.03 -3.15 0.67
N ASP A 53 7.35 -4.18 1.16
CA ASP A 53 5.94 -4.16 1.52
C ASP A 53 5.77 -2.98 2.50
N PHE A 54 5.43 -1.79 1.96
CA PHE A 54 5.27 -0.59 2.75
C PHE A 54 4.01 -0.79 3.58
N ASP A 55 4.17 -1.26 4.81
CA ASP A 55 3.08 -1.37 5.77
C ASP A 55 2.94 -0.02 6.51
N PRO A 56 1.90 0.78 6.19
CA PRO A 56 1.69 2.07 6.84
C PRO A 56 1.47 1.92 8.36
N VAL A 57 0.94 0.79 8.83
CA VAL A 57 0.71 0.55 10.27
C VAL A 57 2.04 0.31 10.98
N HIS A 58 2.92 -0.51 10.42
CA HIS A 58 4.27 -0.69 10.95
C HIS A 58 5.06 0.62 10.94
N ARG A 59 5.00 1.37 9.83
CA ARG A 59 5.67 2.67 9.70
C ARG A 59 5.19 3.66 10.77
N PHE A 60 3.88 3.77 10.98
CA PHE A 60 3.30 4.59 12.05
C PHE A 60 3.88 4.22 13.43
N LYS A 61 3.90 2.92 13.78
CA LYS A 61 4.44 2.44 15.07
C LYS A 61 5.91 2.83 15.26
N MET A 62 6.71 2.78 14.21
CA MET A 62 8.13 3.17 14.24
C MET A 62 8.35 4.69 14.40
N LEU A 63 7.35 5.51 14.04
CA LEU A 63 7.43 6.97 14.16
C LEU A 63 7.03 7.49 15.55
N ILE A 64 6.22 6.73 16.31
CA ILE A 64 5.81 7.11 17.67
C ILE A 64 6.99 7.45 18.61
N PRO A 65 8.06 6.63 18.72
CA PRO A 65 9.18 6.99 19.59
C PRO A 65 9.91 8.26 19.11
N GLN A 66 10.05 8.45 17.80
CA GLN A 66 10.68 9.63 17.22
C GLN A 66 9.87 10.90 17.47
N LEU A 67 8.54 10.83 17.36
CA LEU A 67 7.64 11.94 17.70
C LEU A 67 7.80 12.34 19.17
N LYS A 68 7.83 11.36 20.08
CA LYS A 68 8.02 11.59 21.50
C LYS A 68 9.36 12.29 21.78
N GLU A 69 10.44 11.82 21.16
CA GLU A 69 11.77 12.41 21.31
C GLU A 69 11.83 13.83 20.74
N SER A 70 11.29 14.04 19.54
CA SER A 70 11.21 15.36 18.90
C SER A 70 10.43 16.36 19.76
N LEU A 71 9.28 15.97 20.32
CA LEU A 71 8.52 16.82 21.23
C LEU A 71 9.30 17.16 22.51
N GLN A 72 10.00 16.19 23.11
CA GLN A 72 10.85 16.45 24.27
C GLN A 72 11.98 17.43 23.94
N ASN A 73 12.62 17.27 22.77
CA ASN A 73 13.67 18.16 22.31
C ASN A 73 13.14 19.58 22.06
N LEU A 74 11.97 19.69 21.42
CA LEU A 74 11.28 20.98 21.19
C LEU A 74 11.03 21.72 22.51
N MET A 75 10.48 21.04 23.51
CA MET A 75 10.22 21.63 24.82
C MET A 75 11.51 22.04 25.55
N LYS A 76 12.57 21.23 25.43
CA LYS A 76 13.89 21.55 25.99
C LYS A 76 14.46 22.82 25.36
N ILE A 77 14.44 22.93 24.03
CA ILE A 77 14.94 24.09 23.31
C ILE A 77 14.09 25.33 23.63
N ALA A 78 12.77 25.19 23.71
CA ALA A 78 11.87 26.28 24.11
C ALA A 78 12.22 26.81 25.51
N SER A 79 12.40 25.91 26.48
CA SER A 79 12.77 26.27 27.86
C SER A 79 14.14 26.95 27.94
N MET A 80 15.13 26.48 27.17
CA MET A 80 16.44 27.11 27.08
C MET A 80 16.35 28.52 26.46
N ASN A 81 15.56 28.69 25.40
CA ASN A 81 15.33 30.01 24.78
C ASN A 81 14.65 30.97 25.76
N LEU A 82 13.62 30.52 26.46
CA LEU A 82 12.92 31.34 27.46
C LEU A 82 13.84 31.75 28.61
N SER A 83 14.60 30.81 29.16
CA SER A 83 15.56 31.07 30.25
C SER A 83 16.67 32.00 29.80
N TYR A 84 17.13 31.86 28.55
CA TYR A 84 18.11 32.75 27.95
C TYR A 84 17.56 34.17 27.85
N ASN A 85 16.39 34.36 27.23
CA ASN A 85 15.77 35.69 27.11
C ASN A 85 15.55 36.33 28.48
N THR A 86 15.04 35.57 29.45
CA THR A 86 14.88 36.02 30.83
C THR A 86 16.21 36.49 31.45
N SER A 87 17.33 35.82 31.16
CA SER A 87 18.65 36.21 31.66
C SER A 87 19.21 37.47 30.99
N ILE A 88 18.85 37.72 29.72
CA ILE A 88 19.16 38.96 29.02
C ILE A 88 18.36 40.12 29.61
N ASP A 89 17.05 39.93 29.80
CA ASP A 89 16.15 40.94 30.35
C ASP A 89 16.54 41.37 31.78
N ASN A 90 17.08 40.44 32.57
CA ASN A 90 17.62 40.71 33.91
C ASN A 90 19.04 41.29 33.91
N GLY A 91 19.66 41.50 32.74
CA GLY A 91 21.03 42.02 32.61
C GLY A 91 22.13 41.06 33.07
N ILE A 92 21.84 39.76 33.22
CA ILE A 92 22.77 38.74 33.72
C ILE A 92 23.70 38.24 32.60
N LYS A 93 23.23 38.22 31.35
CA LYS A 93 24.00 37.79 30.17
C LYS A 93 23.96 38.88 29.08
N SER A 94 25.02 38.96 28.28
CA SER A 94 25.06 39.79 27.07
C SER A 94 24.45 39.01 25.88
N SER A 95 23.84 39.73 24.93
CA SER A 95 23.08 39.15 23.80
C SER A 95 23.92 38.42 22.74
N ASP A 96 25.22 38.24 22.97
CA ASP A 96 26.19 37.74 21.98
C ASP A 96 26.18 36.20 21.84
N THR A 97 25.48 35.47 22.72
CA THR A 97 25.44 34.00 22.69
C THR A 97 24.40 33.47 21.71
N SER A 98 24.82 32.68 20.73
CA SER A 98 23.91 31.99 19.80
C SER A 98 23.09 30.92 20.53
N VAL A 99 21.77 31.09 20.57
CA VAL A 99 20.84 30.08 21.12
C VAL A 99 20.49 29.04 20.05
N GLN A 100 20.25 27.80 20.46
CA GLN A 100 19.70 26.75 19.59
C GLN A 100 18.38 27.22 18.97
N ARG A 101 18.27 27.08 17.64
CA ARG A 101 17.12 27.59 16.88
C ARG A 101 15.88 26.75 17.18
N PHE A 102 14.92 27.37 17.85
CA PHE A 102 13.61 26.79 18.12
C PHE A 102 12.89 26.38 16.83
N ASP A 103 12.99 27.20 15.78
CA ASP A 103 12.33 26.96 14.48
C ASP A 103 12.68 25.61 13.88
N LYS A 104 13.95 25.20 13.97
CA LYS A 104 14.41 23.91 13.44
C LYS A 104 13.76 22.73 14.18
N SER A 105 13.77 22.77 15.52
CA SER A 105 13.13 21.72 16.31
C SER A 105 11.62 21.66 16.11
N LEU A 106 11.00 22.80 15.82
CA LEU A 106 9.57 22.89 15.55
C LEU A 106 9.24 22.29 14.17
N GLU A 107 10.05 22.59 13.15
CA GLU A 107 9.93 22.02 11.81
C GLU A 107 10.09 20.49 11.83
N GLU A 108 11.09 19.96 12.56
CA GLU A 108 11.28 18.52 12.73
C GLU A 108 10.07 17.84 13.39
N PHE A 109 9.44 18.49 14.38
CA PHE A 109 8.23 17.99 15.02
C PHE A 109 7.03 17.94 14.05
N TYR A 110 6.83 19.01 13.26
CA TYR A 110 5.74 19.04 12.28
C TYR A 110 5.96 18.03 11.14
N ALA A 111 7.19 17.87 10.66
CA ALA A 111 7.49 16.86 9.64
C ALA A 111 7.14 15.43 10.10
N LEU A 112 7.36 15.11 11.38
CA LEU A 112 6.94 13.83 11.95
C LEU A 112 5.42 13.70 12.05
N CYS A 113 4.72 14.78 12.43
CA CYS A 113 3.25 14.80 12.44
C CYS A 113 2.66 14.53 11.05
N ASP A 114 3.19 15.18 10.01
CA ASP A 114 2.75 15.00 8.63
C ASP A 114 2.96 13.55 8.16
N GLN A 115 4.10 12.96 8.51
CA GLN A 115 4.41 11.58 8.16
C GLN A 115 3.48 10.58 8.87
N LEU A 116 3.14 10.83 10.14
CA LEU A 116 2.17 10.03 10.89
C LEU A 116 0.77 10.15 10.28
N GLU A 117 0.34 11.36 9.93
CA GLU A 117 -0.95 11.59 9.30
C GLU A 117 -1.07 10.84 7.97
N LEU A 118 -0.03 10.90 7.14
CA LEU A 118 0.03 10.15 5.89
C LEU A 118 -0.08 8.64 6.13
N CYS A 119 0.67 8.09 7.10
CA CYS A 119 0.60 6.67 7.44
C CYS A 119 -0.82 6.27 7.88
N LEU A 120 -1.48 7.09 8.70
CA LEU A 120 -2.85 6.81 9.16
C LEU A 120 -3.86 6.84 8.02
N ARG A 121 -3.78 7.82 7.11
CA ARG A 121 -4.64 7.89 5.92
C ARG A 121 -4.48 6.65 5.04
N LEU A 122 -3.24 6.27 4.73
CA LEU A 122 -2.95 5.10 3.92
C LEU A 122 -3.43 3.81 4.60
N ALA A 123 -3.22 3.66 5.91
CA ALA A 123 -3.72 2.50 6.65
C ALA A 123 -5.25 2.39 6.59
N TYR A 124 -5.95 3.52 6.69
CA TYR A 124 -7.40 3.56 6.55
C TYR A 124 -7.85 3.17 5.14
N GLU A 125 -7.20 3.68 4.10
CA GLU A 125 -7.50 3.33 2.71
C GLU A 125 -7.25 1.84 2.45
N CYS A 126 -6.15 1.27 2.96
CA CYS A 126 -5.90 -0.17 2.88
C CYS A 126 -6.98 -0.99 3.58
N LEU A 127 -7.45 -0.55 4.75
CA LEU A 127 -8.55 -1.20 5.46
C LEU A 127 -9.85 -1.14 4.64
N SER A 128 -10.21 0.05 4.14
CA SER A 128 -11.40 0.22 3.29
C SER A 128 -11.32 -0.67 2.06
N GLN A 129 -10.18 -0.68 1.38
CA GLN A 129 -9.94 -1.53 0.22
C GLN A 129 -10.04 -3.02 0.57
N SER A 130 -9.56 -3.45 1.74
CA SER A 130 -9.68 -4.84 2.19
C SER A 130 -11.13 -5.25 2.43
N ILE A 131 -11.95 -4.36 3.02
CA ILE A 131 -13.37 -4.58 3.25
C ILE A 131 -14.12 -4.68 1.92
N ASP A 132 -13.85 -3.77 1.00
CA ASP A 132 -14.49 -3.77 -0.32
C ASP A 132 -14.05 -4.98 -1.16
N SER A 133 -12.78 -5.37 -1.04
CA SER A 133 -12.26 -6.58 -1.67
C SER A 133 -12.96 -7.82 -1.11
N ALA A 134 -13.15 -7.93 0.20
CA ALA A 134 -13.84 -9.08 0.81
C ALA A 134 -15.32 -9.16 0.39
N LYS A 135 -15.97 -8.03 0.10
CA LYS A 135 -17.37 -7.98 -0.34
C LYS A 135 -17.56 -8.36 -1.81
N HIS A 136 -16.62 -8.01 -2.68
CA HIS A 136 -16.82 -8.08 -4.13
C HIS A 136 -15.84 -9.02 -4.85
N SER A 137 -14.68 -9.32 -4.25
CA SER A 137 -13.72 -10.25 -4.83
C SER A 137 -13.99 -11.67 -4.35
N PRO A 138 -14.02 -12.67 -5.26
CA PRO A 138 -13.99 -14.06 -4.84
C PRO A 138 -12.71 -14.36 -4.07
N ASN A 139 -12.81 -14.96 -2.88
CA ASN A 139 -11.64 -15.61 -2.28
C ASN A 139 -11.11 -16.63 -3.29
N LEU A 140 -9.82 -16.55 -3.61
CA LEU A 140 -9.19 -17.53 -4.49
C LEU A 140 -9.36 -18.91 -3.86
N VAL A 141 -10.06 -19.79 -4.58
CA VAL A 141 -10.08 -21.22 -4.27
C VAL A 141 -8.61 -21.68 -4.26
N PRO A 142 -8.13 -22.36 -3.20
CA PRO A 142 -6.78 -22.90 -3.19
C PRO A 142 -6.64 -23.85 -4.38
N THR A 143 -5.86 -23.47 -5.40
CA THR A 143 -5.35 -24.43 -6.37
C THR A 143 -4.33 -25.29 -5.63
N ALA A 144 -4.80 -26.42 -5.12
CA ALA A 144 -4.00 -27.41 -4.42
C ALA A 144 -2.87 -27.92 -5.34
N THR A 145 -1.65 -27.43 -5.14
CA THR A 145 -0.44 -28.10 -5.66
C THR A 145 0.71 -28.20 -4.66
N LYS A 146 0.53 -27.84 -3.38
CA LYS A 146 1.51 -28.16 -2.33
C LYS A 146 0.82 -28.61 -1.04
N PRO A 147 1.05 -29.85 -0.55
CA PRO A 147 0.70 -30.23 0.80
C PRO A 147 1.70 -29.58 1.76
N ASP A 148 1.26 -29.30 2.98
CA ASP A 148 2.06 -28.72 4.07
C ASP A 148 2.45 -27.25 3.91
N THR A 149 1.53 -26.35 4.21
CA THR A 149 1.58 -25.51 5.43
C THR A 149 0.52 -24.40 5.36
N VAL A 150 -0.16 -24.20 6.50
CA VAL A 150 -1.18 -23.18 6.77
C VAL A 150 -2.56 -23.45 6.15
N GLN A 151 -3.48 -23.88 7.01
CA GLN A 151 -4.93 -23.92 6.78
C GLN A 151 -5.39 -22.59 6.19
N THR A 152 -5.48 -22.54 4.86
CA THR A 152 -6.22 -21.51 4.17
C THR A 152 -7.68 -21.81 4.47
N GLU A 153 -8.38 -20.92 5.17
CA GLU A 153 -9.82 -21.01 5.40
C GLU A 153 -10.53 -21.06 4.03
N SER A 154 -10.70 -22.28 3.51
CA SER A 154 -11.44 -22.53 2.29
C SER A 154 -12.88 -22.12 2.55
N MET A 155 -13.40 -21.21 1.73
CA MET A 155 -14.77 -20.72 1.84
C MET A 155 -15.75 -21.92 1.84
N SER A 156 -16.69 -21.96 2.78
CA SER A 156 -17.68 -23.04 2.81
C SER A 156 -18.56 -22.99 1.56
N TYR A 157 -19.12 -24.14 1.17
CA TYR A 157 -20.01 -24.22 0.01
C TYR A 157 -21.22 -23.28 0.12
N ALA A 158 -21.76 -23.09 1.33
CA ALA A 158 -22.86 -22.15 1.59
C ALA A 158 -22.46 -20.68 1.35
N GLN A 159 -21.25 -20.29 1.77
CA GLN A 159 -20.69 -18.97 1.52
C GLN A 159 -20.40 -18.77 0.02
N TYR A 160 -19.88 -19.78 -0.67
CA TYR A 160 -19.67 -19.75 -2.13
C TYR A 160 -21.00 -19.54 -2.89
N LEU A 161 -22.05 -20.27 -2.53
CA LEU A 161 -23.37 -20.10 -3.13
C LEU A 161 -23.92 -18.68 -2.93
N THR A 162 -23.74 -18.11 -1.73
CA THR A 162 -24.19 -16.74 -1.42
C THR A 162 -23.44 -15.72 -2.28
N MET A 163 -22.12 -15.88 -2.43
CA MET A 163 -21.28 -15.04 -3.27
C MET A 163 -21.68 -15.10 -4.76
N ILE A 164 -21.86 -16.31 -5.32
CA ILE A 164 -22.26 -16.47 -6.73
C ILE A 164 -23.64 -15.85 -6.98
N LYS A 165 -24.59 -15.99 -6.05
CA LYS A 165 -25.91 -15.33 -6.15
C LYS A 165 -25.78 -13.80 -6.17
N SER A 166 -24.93 -13.24 -5.32
CA SER A 166 -24.65 -11.80 -5.28
C SER A 166 -24.02 -11.30 -6.60
N GLN A 167 -23.03 -12.03 -7.13
CA GLN A 167 -22.39 -11.70 -8.41
C GLN A 167 -23.38 -11.76 -9.59
N ILE A 168 -24.26 -12.76 -9.62
CA ILE A 168 -25.33 -12.85 -10.62
C ILE A 168 -26.28 -11.65 -10.51
N SER A 169 -26.65 -11.24 -9.29
CA SER A 169 -27.51 -10.06 -9.08
C SER A 169 -26.82 -8.79 -9.58
N CYS A 170 -25.58 -8.56 -9.17
CA CYS A 170 -24.80 -7.40 -9.60
C CYS A 170 -24.68 -7.32 -11.14
N ALA A 171 -24.39 -8.44 -11.80
CA ALA A 171 -24.34 -8.49 -13.27
C ALA A 171 -25.68 -8.16 -13.92
N LYS A 172 -26.80 -8.62 -13.34
CA LYS A 172 -28.16 -8.27 -13.80
C LYS A 172 -28.45 -6.79 -13.61
N ASP A 173 -28.06 -6.21 -12.47
CA ASP A 173 -28.29 -4.79 -12.19
C ASP A 173 -27.49 -3.90 -13.15
N ILE A 174 -26.24 -4.25 -13.44
CA ILE A 174 -25.42 -3.58 -14.45
C ILE A 174 -26.06 -3.70 -15.84
N HIS A 175 -26.48 -4.91 -16.24
CA HIS A 175 -27.14 -5.13 -17.52
C HIS A 175 -28.42 -4.28 -17.64
N ASN A 176 -29.25 -4.25 -16.61
CA ASN A 176 -30.48 -3.47 -16.59
C ASN A 176 -30.20 -1.97 -16.69
N ALA A 177 -29.21 -1.47 -15.93
CA ALA A 177 -28.80 -0.06 -16.01
C ALA A 177 -28.31 0.32 -17.42
N LEU A 178 -27.46 -0.51 -18.02
CA LEU A 178 -26.95 -0.30 -19.38
C LEU A 178 -28.07 -0.39 -20.42
N LEU A 179 -29.00 -1.34 -20.27
CA LEU A 179 -30.14 -1.50 -21.17
C LEU A 179 -31.08 -0.30 -21.10
N GLU A 180 -31.38 0.20 -19.91
CA GLU A 180 -32.20 1.41 -19.72
C GLU A 180 -31.51 2.66 -20.30
N CYS A 181 -30.19 2.80 -20.11
CA CYS A 181 -29.41 3.86 -20.77
C CYS A 181 -29.47 3.74 -22.30
N SER A 182 -29.31 2.53 -22.85
CA SER A 182 -29.40 2.29 -24.30
C SER A 182 -30.77 2.67 -24.85
N LYS A 183 -31.86 2.30 -24.18
CA LYS A 183 -33.23 2.70 -24.57
C LYS A 183 -33.45 4.21 -24.53
N LYS A 184 -32.93 4.89 -23.50
CA LYS A 184 -33.01 6.36 -23.41
C LYS A 184 -32.28 7.06 -24.56
N ILE A 185 -31.15 6.50 -25.00
CA ILE A 185 -30.38 7.04 -26.13
C ILE A 185 -31.04 6.70 -27.48
N ALA A 186 -31.57 5.49 -27.63
CA ALA A 186 -32.23 5.03 -28.85
C ALA A 186 -33.66 5.58 -29.02
N GLY A 187 -34.27 6.03 -27.93
CA GLY A 187 -35.55 6.74 -27.93
C GLY A 187 -35.40 8.13 -28.55
N LYS A 188 -35.69 8.22 -29.85
CA LYS A 188 -35.85 9.47 -30.61
C LYS A 188 -36.54 10.56 -29.79
N GLY A 189 -35.94 11.75 -29.77
CA GLY A 189 -36.61 12.98 -29.37
C GLY A 189 -37.90 13.22 -30.18
N PRO A 190 -38.88 13.95 -29.63
CA PRO A 190 -40.17 14.15 -30.27
C PRO A 190 -40.02 14.84 -31.64
N PRO A 191 -40.95 14.60 -32.59
CA PRO A 191 -40.93 15.28 -33.88
C PRO A 191 -41.28 16.75 -33.64
N GLN A 192 -40.27 17.62 -33.70
CA GLN A 192 -40.51 19.05 -33.63
C GLN A 192 -41.15 19.50 -34.94
N GLY A 193 -42.47 19.60 -34.92
CA GLY A 193 -43.26 20.12 -36.03
C GLY A 193 -42.86 21.55 -36.38
N MET A 194 -42.72 21.81 -37.68
CA MET A 194 -42.83 23.15 -38.23
C MET A 194 -44.08 23.18 -39.11
N ILE A 195 -45.16 23.67 -38.52
CA ILE A 195 -46.27 24.31 -39.22
C ILE A 195 -45.90 25.77 -39.52
N ALA A 196 -46.39 26.24 -40.66
CA ALA A 196 -46.55 27.62 -41.13
C ALA A 196 -45.40 28.28 -41.92
N GLY A 197 -45.65 28.48 -43.22
CA GLY A 197 -44.96 29.44 -44.09
C GLY A 197 -45.73 29.59 -45.40
N ARG A 198 -46.16 30.82 -45.69
CA ARG A 198 -47.01 31.26 -46.82
C ARG A 198 -46.45 30.90 -48.20
#